data_AF-A0A2K3JSP7-F1
#
_entry.id   AF-A0A2K3JSP7-F1
#
_cell.length_a   1.000
_cell.length_b   1.000
_cell.length_c   1.000
_cell.angle_alpha   90.00
_cell.angle_beta   90.00
_cell.angle_gamma   90.00
#
_symmetry.space_group_name_H-M   'P 1'
#
loop_
_entity.id
_entity.type
_entity.pdbx_description
1 polymer ?
#
loop_
_entity_poly.entity_id
_entity_poly.type
_entity_poly.pdbx_seq_one_letter_code
_entity_poly.pdbx_strand_id
1 'polypeptide(L)'
;DLIVTFGDGTAMKSVRTQFMVVDCPSLYNYIIGRTTLAELYDVSSTIHLKLKYYTQDDQVATINGDIAAVRRCFEAAAKNLSTVVTPKKSEPKKNSGVNTIGTSVDLDARLTKKEHQEDKQKDLPIAEKKIYRPIPDGDFELVPLGEDPLKGIKIGTGLPDLVKEQ
;
A
#
# COMPACT_ATOMS: atom_id res chain seq x y z
N ASP A 1 15.88 -14.25 14.87
CA ASP A 1 16.02 -13.44 13.64
C ASP A 1 15.78 -14.30 12.43
N LEU A 2 15.09 -13.77 11.43
CA LEU A 2 14.81 -14.43 10.16
C LEU A 2 15.56 -13.73 9.03
N ILE A 3 16.06 -14.50 8.07
CA ILE A 3 16.67 -13.94 6.86
C ILE A 3 15.55 -13.65 5.86
N VAL A 4 15.40 -12.38 5.49
CA VAL A 4 14.44 -11.93 4.47
C VAL A 4 15.20 -11.66 3.19
N THR A 5 14.83 -12.36 2.13
CA THR A 5 15.44 -12.22 0.82
C THR A 5 14.53 -11.40 -0.09
N PHE A 6 15.10 -10.33 -0.66
CA PHE A 6 14.47 -9.44 -1.63
C PHE A 6 15.00 -9.76 -3.02
N GLY A 7 14.13 -9.77 -4.02
CA GLY A 7 14.48 -10.04 -5.41
C GLY A 7 14.69 -11.52 -5.73
N ASP A 8 15.11 -11.76 -6.97
CA ASP A 8 15.41 -13.09 -7.52
C ASP A 8 16.70 -13.05 -8.34
N GLY A 9 17.29 -14.23 -8.57
CA GLY A 9 18.51 -14.37 -9.38
C GLY A 9 19.65 -13.46 -8.91
N THR A 10 20.19 -12.66 -9.82
CA THR A 10 21.30 -11.73 -9.54
C THR A 10 20.87 -10.46 -8.81
N ALA A 11 19.56 -10.19 -8.72
CA ALA A 11 19.02 -9.07 -7.95
C ALA A 11 18.83 -9.42 -6.46
N MET A 12 19.12 -10.66 -6.06
CA MET A 12 18.85 -11.16 -4.72
C MET A 12 19.68 -10.42 -3.66
N LYS A 13 19.01 -9.93 -2.61
CA LYS A 13 19.67 -9.36 -1.42
C LYS A 13 18.97 -9.83 -0.16
N SER A 14 19.74 -10.29 0.82
CA SER A 14 19.23 -10.82 2.08
C SER A 14 19.53 -9.89 3.24
N VAL A 15 18.53 -9.63 4.08
CA VAL A 15 18.61 -8.77 5.27
C VAL A 15 18.14 -9.56 6.49
N ARG A 16 18.86 -9.47 7.59
CA ARG A 16 18.51 -10.16 8.84
C ARG A 16 17.48 -9.32 9.59
N THR A 17 16.25 -9.82 9.71
CA THR A 17 15.12 -9.07 10.28
C THR A 17 14.58 -9.76 11.53
N GLN A 18 14.20 -8.95 12.52
CA GLN A 18 13.43 -9.39 13.67
C GLN A 18 11.95 -9.16 13.41
N PHE A 19 11.13 -10.19 13.66
CA PHE A 19 9.69 -10.12 13.47
C PHE A 19 8.97 -10.26 14.80
N MET A 20 7.90 -9.48 14.96
CA MET A 20 6.88 -9.73 15.96
C MET A 20 5.81 -10.61 15.33
N VAL A 21 5.55 -11.78 15.93
CA VAL A 21 4.49 -12.68 15.47
C VAL A 21 3.18 -12.24 16.11
N VAL A 22 2.19 -11.95 15.28
CA VAL A 22 0.85 -11.57 15.71
C VAL A 22 -0.13 -12.60 15.17
N ASP A 23 -0.84 -13.28 16.07
CA ASP A 23 -1.87 -14.25 15.70
C ASP A 23 -3.21 -13.52 15.51
N CYS A 24 -3.39 -12.93 14.32
CA CYS A 24 -4.64 -12.28 13.95
C CYS A 24 -4.99 -12.48 12.47
N PRO A 25 -6.29 -12.51 12.11
CA PRO A 25 -6.72 -12.51 10.72
C PRO A 25 -6.29 -11.21 10.02
N SER A 26 -5.47 -11.31 8.97
CA SER A 26 -4.94 -10.15 8.25
C SER A 26 -4.84 -10.43 6.76
N LEU A 27 -5.04 -9.40 5.94
CA LEU A 27 -4.78 -9.43 4.48
C LEU A 27 -3.28 -9.49 4.16
N TYR A 28 -2.42 -9.23 5.14
CA TYR A 28 -0.97 -9.21 4.99
C TYR A 28 -0.34 -10.36 5.77
N ASN A 29 0.50 -11.13 5.10
CA ASN A 29 1.27 -12.22 5.74
C ASN A 29 2.52 -11.70 6.46
N TYR A 30 3.04 -10.54 6.07
CA TYR A 30 4.25 -9.95 6.61
C TYR A 30 4.21 -8.44 6.43
N ILE A 31 4.72 -7.72 7.43
CA ILE A 31 4.92 -6.26 7.40
C ILE A 31 6.41 -6.03 7.60
N ILE A 32 7.04 -5.42 6.60
CA ILE A 32 8.47 -5.11 6.65
C ILE A 32 8.64 -3.72 7.28
N GLY A 33 9.40 -3.66 8.39
CA GLY A 33 9.67 -2.43 9.11
C GLY A 33 10.67 -1.53 8.38
N ARG A 34 10.68 -0.24 8.77
CA ARG A 34 11.61 0.76 8.21
C ARG A 34 13.08 0.41 8.45
N THR A 35 13.41 -0.26 9.55
CA THR A 35 14.79 -0.69 9.87
C THR A 35 15.31 -1.67 8.82
N THR A 36 14.54 -2.71 8.50
CA THR A 36 14.86 -3.66 7.42
C THR A 36 15.00 -2.96 6.06
N LEU A 37 14.12 -2.01 5.75
CA LEU A 37 14.19 -1.25 4.51
C LEU A 37 15.44 -0.35 4.44
N ALA A 38 15.83 0.24 5.58
CA ALA A 38 17.06 1.04 5.66
C ALA A 38 18.31 0.19 5.42
N GLU A 39 18.38 -1.01 6.00
CA GLU A 39 19.47 -1.98 5.74
C GLU A 39 19.48 -2.48 4.29
N LEU A 40 18.30 -2.53 3.65
CA LEU A 40 18.18 -2.83 2.23
C LEU A 40 18.72 -1.69 1.34
N TYR A 41 18.89 -0.46 1.88
CA TYR A 41 19.10 0.77 1.12
C TYR A 41 17.99 1.01 0.10
N ASP A 42 16.75 0.82 0.55
CA ASP A 42 15.56 0.94 -0.27
C ASP A 42 15.12 2.40 -0.51
N VAL A 43 14.62 2.64 -1.72
CA VAL A 43 13.74 3.77 -2.04
C VAL A 43 12.38 3.24 -2.51
N SER A 44 11.38 3.40 -1.64
CA SER A 44 10.01 2.95 -1.89
C SER A 44 9.17 4.06 -2.51
N SER A 45 8.34 3.69 -3.49
CA SER A 45 7.37 4.57 -4.13
C SER A 45 5.99 3.94 -4.09
N THR A 46 5.12 4.48 -3.24
CA THR A 46 3.74 4.02 -3.08
C THR A 46 2.87 4.37 -4.29
N ILE A 47 3.13 5.51 -4.93
CA ILE A 47 2.40 5.95 -6.14
C ILE A 47 2.70 5.06 -7.35
N HIS A 48 3.94 4.56 -7.47
CA HIS A 48 4.33 3.69 -8.58
C HIS A 48 4.26 2.22 -8.20
N LEU A 49 3.99 1.90 -6.93
CA LEU A 49 4.05 0.55 -6.36
C LEU A 49 5.39 -0.11 -6.69
N LYS A 50 6.50 0.56 -6.39
CA LYS A 50 7.87 0.09 -6.68
C LYS A 50 8.77 0.21 -5.46
N LEU A 51 9.66 -0.77 -5.33
CA LEU A 51 10.75 -0.78 -4.35
C LEU A 51 12.06 -0.84 -5.12
N LYS A 52 12.91 0.18 -5.01
CA LYS A 52 14.26 0.15 -5.58
C LYS A 52 15.27 -0.08 -4.48
N TYR A 53 16.30 -0.86 -4.73
CA TYR A 53 17.36 -1.11 -3.75
C TYR A 53 18.67 -1.46 -4.45
N TYR A 54 19.77 -1.31 -3.73
CA TYR A 54 21.10 -1.70 -4.19
C TYR A 54 21.35 -3.17 -3.90
N THR A 55 21.76 -3.94 -4.92
CA THR A 55 22.17 -5.34 -4.79
C THR A 55 23.56 -5.45 -4.15
N GLN A 56 24.06 -6.67 -3.96
CA GLN A 56 25.44 -6.89 -3.48
C GLN A 56 26.50 -6.39 -4.47
N ASP A 57 26.19 -6.38 -5.77
CA ASP A 57 27.06 -5.89 -6.85
C ASP A 57 26.91 -4.38 -7.11
N ASP A 58 26.30 -3.65 -6.16
CA ASP A 58 26.02 -2.21 -6.24
C ASP A 58 25.15 -1.81 -7.45
N GLN A 59 24.37 -2.75 -7.98
CA GLN A 59 23.40 -2.50 -9.04
C GLN A 59 22.04 -2.12 -8.46
N VAL A 60 21.29 -1.31 -9.19
CA VAL A 60 19.92 -0.96 -8.77
C VAL A 60 18.95 -2.04 -9.25
N ALA A 61 18.38 -2.78 -8.31
CA ALA A 61 17.27 -3.69 -8.56
C ALA A 61 15.92 -2.98 -8.30
N THR A 62 14.85 -3.47 -8.94
CA THR A 62 13.49 -2.96 -8.75
C THR A 62 12.52 -4.12 -8.54
N ILE A 63 11.81 -4.12 -7.42
CA ILE A 63 10.63 -4.95 -7.20
C ILE A 63 9.40 -4.13 -7.60
N ASN A 64 8.57 -4.71 -8.48
CA ASN A 64 7.30 -4.10 -8.90
C ASN A 64 6.15 -4.73 -8.12
N GLY A 65 5.29 -3.89 -7.54
CA GLY A 65 4.05 -4.30 -6.93
C GLY A 65 3.02 -4.69 -7.99
N ASP A 66 2.18 -5.65 -7.64
CA ASP A 66 1.03 -6.04 -8.47
C ASP A 66 -0.14 -5.08 -8.20
N ILE A 67 -0.36 -4.16 -9.13
CA ILE A 67 -1.43 -3.15 -9.06
C ILE A 67 -2.80 -3.81 -8.92
N ALA A 68 -3.04 -4.92 -9.63
CA ALA A 68 -4.32 -5.62 -9.58
C ALA A 68 -4.53 -6.29 -8.22
N ALA A 69 -3.48 -6.92 -7.66
CA ALA A 69 -3.53 -7.47 -6.31
C ALA A 69 -3.75 -6.38 -5.25
N VAL A 70 -3.03 -5.26 -5.34
CA VAL A 70 -3.16 -4.13 -4.41
C VAL A 70 -4.58 -3.58 -4.40
N ARG A 71 -5.20 -3.42 -5.59
CA ARG A 71 -6.58 -2.98 -5.70
C ARG A 71 -7.55 -3.95 -5.03
N ARG A 72 -7.39 -5.26 -5.25
CA ARG A 72 -8.22 -6.28 -4.58
C ARG A 72 -8.03 -6.26 -3.06
N CYS A 73 -6.80 -6.11 -2.58
CA CYS A 73 -6.53 -5.97 -1.15
C CYS A 73 -7.18 -4.71 -0.56
N PHE A 74 -7.11 -3.58 -1.26
CA PHE A 74 -7.75 -2.33 -0.84
C PHE A 74 -9.27 -2.48 -0.74
N GLU A 75 -9.90 -3.08 -1.76
CA GLU A 75 -11.34 -3.34 -1.78
C GLU A 75 -11.76 -4.33 -0.68
N ALA A 76 -10.93 -5.34 -0.39
CA ALA A 76 -11.17 -6.30 0.70
C ALA A 76 -11.05 -5.64 2.08
N ALA A 77 -10.02 -4.81 2.28
CA ALA A 77 -9.81 -4.06 3.51
C ALA A 77 -10.96 -3.09 3.78
N ALA A 78 -11.45 -2.38 2.76
CA ALA A 78 -12.60 -1.49 2.87
C ALA A 78 -13.91 -2.22 3.26
N LYS A 79 -13.97 -3.55 3.06
CA LYS A 79 -15.08 -4.42 3.44
C LYS A 79 -14.80 -5.20 4.73
N ASN A 80 -13.72 -4.90 5.43
CA ASN A 80 -13.27 -5.61 6.64
C ASN A 80 -13.12 -7.13 6.43
N LEU A 81 -12.69 -7.53 5.22
CA LEU A 81 -12.38 -8.92 4.92
C LEU A 81 -10.93 -9.22 5.30
N SER A 82 -10.68 -10.43 5.80
CA SER A 82 -9.34 -10.94 6.11
C SER A 82 -8.71 -11.78 4.98
N THR A 83 -9.43 -11.99 3.88
CA THR A 83 -8.97 -12.81 2.74
C THR A 83 -9.28 -12.16 1.40
N VAL A 84 -8.38 -12.29 0.43
CA VAL A 84 -8.61 -11.92 -0.98
C VAL A 84 -8.73 -13.17 -1.83
N VAL A 85 -9.80 -13.30 -2.61
CA VAL A 85 -9.92 -14.36 -3.62
C VAL A 85 -9.02 -14.02 -4.81
N THR A 86 -7.91 -14.72 -4.95
CA THR A 86 -7.08 -14.64 -6.16
C THR A 86 -7.61 -15.63 -7.21
N PRO A 87 -7.81 -15.21 -8.48
CA PRO A 87 -8.06 -16.17 -9.56
C PRO A 87 -6.91 -17.18 -9.62
N LYS A 88 -7.20 -18.48 -9.63
CA LYS A 88 -6.17 -19.52 -9.85
C LYS A 88 -5.47 -19.23 -11.17
N LYS A 89 -4.17 -18.94 -11.12
CA LYS A 89 -3.33 -18.84 -12.33
C LYS A 89 -3.22 -20.25 -12.91
N SER A 90 -3.83 -20.50 -14.07
CA SER A 90 -3.47 -21.67 -14.88
C SER A 90 -2.00 -21.55 -15.27
N GLU A 91 -1.25 -22.65 -15.19
CA GLU A 91 0.18 -22.73 -15.49
C GLU A 91 0.55 -22.06 -16.84
N PRO A 92 1.66 -21.32 -16.93
CA PRO A 92 2.01 -20.62 -18.16
C PRO A 92 2.61 -21.57 -19.18
N LYS A 93 1.89 -21.81 -20.29
CA LYS A 93 2.50 -22.30 -21.53
C LYS A 93 3.40 -21.20 -22.12
N LYS A 94 4.62 -21.61 -22.45
CA LYS A 94 5.69 -20.78 -22.99
C LYS A 94 5.41 -20.48 -24.47
N ASN A 95 5.13 -19.24 -24.81
CA ASN A 95 5.07 -18.79 -26.20
C ASN A 95 5.94 -17.54 -26.36
N SER A 96 7.00 -17.69 -27.14
CA SER A 96 7.87 -16.63 -27.64
C SER A 96 7.12 -15.74 -28.64
N GLY A 97 7.39 -14.43 -28.62
CA GLY A 97 7.32 -13.61 -29.85
C GLY A 97 6.58 -12.27 -29.77
N VAL A 98 7.37 -11.20 -29.92
CA VAL A 98 7.12 -9.98 -30.72
C VAL A 98 6.16 -8.89 -30.18
N ASN A 99 6.81 -7.80 -29.75
CA ASN A 99 6.62 -6.37 -30.01
C ASN A 99 5.21 -5.75 -30.19
N THR A 100 5.05 -4.59 -29.53
CA THR A 100 4.64 -3.27 -30.07
C THR A 100 3.46 -2.58 -29.33
N ILE A 101 3.62 -1.26 -29.22
CA ILE A 101 2.63 -0.16 -29.07
C ILE A 101 2.27 0.22 -27.64
N GLY A 102 2.97 1.26 -27.17
CA GLY A 102 2.57 2.04 -26.02
C GLY A 102 1.19 2.66 -26.26
N THR A 103 0.23 2.24 -25.45
CA THR A 103 -0.99 2.99 -25.23
C THR A 103 -0.76 3.82 -23.98
N SER A 104 -0.63 5.13 -24.17
CA SER A 104 -0.73 6.12 -23.10
C SER A 104 -2.12 5.99 -22.48
N VAL A 105 -2.22 5.20 -21.41
CA VAL A 105 -3.43 5.16 -20.60
C VAL A 105 -3.33 6.32 -19.63
N ASP A 106 -4.28 7.25 -19.71
CA ASP A 106 -4.40 8.35 -18.76
C ASP A 106 -4.69 7.78 -17.36
N LEU A 107 -3.79 8.08 -16.42
CA LEU A 107 -3.66 7.41 -15.12
C LEU A 107 -4.27 8.23 -13.96
N ASP A 108 -4.97 9.34 -14.25
CA ASP A 108 -5.70 10.10 -13.23
C ASP A 108 -7.21 9.86 -13.29
N ALA A 109 -7.73 9.13 -12.30
CA ALA A 109 -9.16 8.85 -12.14
C ALA A 109 -10.02 10.11 -11.87
N ARG A 110 -9.40 11.29 -11.75
CA ARG A 110 -10.11 12.57 -11.56
C ARG A 110 -10.67 13.19 -12.86
N LEU A 111 -10.28 12.69 -14.04
CA LEU A 111 -10.66 13.31 -15.34
C LEU A 111 -11.73 12.57 -16.15
N THR A 112 -12.29 11.45 -15.68
CA THR A 112 -13.38 10.76 -16.39
C THR A 112 -14.69 11.55 -16.28
N LYS A 113 -14.86 12.56 -17.14
CA LYS A 113 -16.16 13.13 -17.48
C LYS A 113 -16.91 12.13 -18.37
N LYS A 114 -17.64 11.20 -17.75
CA LYS A 114 -18.80 10.59 -18.39
C LYS A 114 -20.04 11.13 -17.69
N GLU A 115 -20.60 12.17 -18.29
CA GLU A 115 -21.99 12.59 -18.06
C GLU A 115 -22.88 11.39 -18.39
N HIS A 116 -23.53 10.84 -17.38
CA HIS A 116 -24.66 9.95 -17.57
C HIS A 116 -25.92 10.73 -17.21
N GLN A 117 -26.81 10.84 -18.19
CA GLN A 117 -28.06 11.58 -18.16
C GLN A 117 -28.88 11.22 -16.91
N GLU A 118 -29.25 12.25 -16.14
CA GLU A 118 -30.25 12.20 -15.08
C GLU A 118 -31.64 11.88 -15.66
N ASP A 119 -32.30 10.87 -15.09
CA ASP A 119 -33.75 10.94 -14.88
C ASP A 119 -34.00 11.32 -13.42
N LYS A 120 -34.69 12.45 -13.27
CA LYS A 120 -34.92 13.22 -12.04
C LYS A 120 -35.74 12.43 -11.01
N GLN A 121 -35.33 12.44 -9.73
CA GLN A 121 -36.17 13.05 -8.68
C GLN A 121 -35.44 13.31 -7.33
N LYS A 122 -35.39 14.61 -6.99
CA LYS A 122 -35.35 15.27 -5.66
C LYS A 122 -34.04 15.29 -4.83
N ASP A 123 -33.31 16.37 -5.06
CA ASP A 123 -32.41 17.18 -4.21
C ASP A 123 -32.18 16.77 -2.74
N LEU A 124 -30.90 16.48 -2.42
CA LEU A 124 -30.26 16.79 -1.12
C LEU A 124 -28.76 17.09 -1.37
N PRO A 125 -28.16 18.02 -0.60
CA PRO A 125 -26.95 18.75 -1.01
C PRO A 125 -25.68 17.88 -1.04
N ILE A 126 -24.74 18.28 -1.91
CA ILE A 126 -23.39 17.74 -2.03
C ILE A 126 -22.72 17.71 -0.65
N ALA A 127 -22.75 16.53 -0.02
CA ALA A 127 -21.85 16.22 1.07
C ALA A 127 -20.55 15.73 0.45
N GLU A 128 -19.47 16.47 0.68
CA GLU A 128 -18.09 16.05 0.43
C GLU A 128 -17.88 14.64 1.00
N LYS A 129 -17.94 13.60 0.15
CA LYS A 129 -17.57 12.24 0.55
C LYS A 129 -16.06 12.17 0.70
N LYS A 130 -15.56 12.67 1.84
CA LYS A 130 -14.19 12.40 2.31
C LYS A 130 -14.07 10.89 2.46
N ILE A 131 -13.23 10.28 1.63
CA ILE A 131 -12.89 8.86 1.72
C ILE A 131 -12.19 8.67 3.07
N TYR A 132 -12.94 8.24 4.08
CA TYR A 132 -12.38 7.99 5.41
C TYR A 132 -11.57 6.71 5.32
N ARG A 133 -10.26 6.79 5.60
CA ARG A 133 -9.47 5.58 5.86
C ARG A 133 -10.08 4.96 7.11
N PRO A 134 -10.35 3.64 7.16
CA PRO A 134 -10.76 2.97 8.38
C PRO A 134 -9.74 3.31 9.46
N ILE A 135 -10.17 4.05 10.48
CA ILE A 135 -9.35 4.28 11.67
C ILE A 135 -9.47 2.97 12.46
N PRO A 136 -8.35 2.32 12.83
CA PRO A 136 -8.41 1.09 13.61
C PRO A 136 -9.20 1.31 14.90
N ASP A 137 -9.90 0.28 15.38
CA ASP A 137 -10.82 0.32 16.53
C ASP A 137 -10.09 0.57 17.87
N GLY A 138 -9.52 1.76 18.04
CA GLY A 138 -8.84 2.22 19.23
C GLY A 138 -9.23 3.65 19.60
N ASP A 139 -8.94 4.05 20.84
CA ASP A 139 -9.13 5.43 21.26
C ASP A 139 -7.97 6.30 20.76
N PHE A 140 -8.29 7.50 20.28
CA PHE A 140 -7.32 8.47 19.77
C PHE A 140 -7.55 9.85 20.37
N GLU A 141 -6.45 10.57 20.57
CA GLU A 141 -6.45 11.98 20.93
C GLU A 141 -5.98 12.82 19.74
N LEU A 142 -6.53 14.03 19.61
CA LEU A 142 -6.11 15.01 18.61
C LEU A 142 -5.06 15.93 19.23
N VAL A 143 -3.84 15.86 18.72
CA VAL A 143 -2.77 16.79 19.10
C VAL A 143 -2.71 17.93 18.06
N PRO A 144 -2.97 19.19 18.46
CA PRO A 144 -2.95 20.31 17.54
C PRO A 144 -1.53 20.60 17.04
N LEU A 145 -1.40 20.81 15.73
CA LEU A 145 -0.18 21.31 15.09
C LEU A 145 -0.31 22.80 14.84
N GLY A 146 0.14 23.60 15.81
CA GLY A 146 0.06 25.05 15.77
C GLY A 146 -1.29 25.60 16.25
N GLU A 147 -1.61 26.81 15.83
CA GLU A 147 -2.75 27.59 16.36
C GLU A 147 -4.11 27.19 15.77
N ASP A 148 -4.14 26.47 14.65
CA ASP A 148 -5.36 26.04 13.96
C ASP A 148 -5.89 24.72 14.55
N PRO A 149 -7.04 24.73 15.26
CA PRO A 149 -7.61 23.53 15.88
C PRO A 149 -8.03 22.46 14.85
N LEU A 150 -8.17 22.81 13.58
CA LEU A 150 -8.51 21.88 12.50
C LEU A 150 -7.29 21.15 11.93
N LYS A 151 -6.07 21.58 12.27
CA LYS A 151 -4.82 20.93 11.90
C LYS A 151 -4.27 20.15 13.09
N GLY A 152 -4.82 18.98 13.35
CA GLY A 152 -4.34 18.07 14.39
C GLY A 152 -3.92 16.71 13.84
N ILE A 153 -2.96 16.06 14.51
CA ILE A 153 -2.63 14.65 14.29
C ILE A 153 -3.45 13.80 15.27
N LYS A 154 -4.01 12.69 14.80
CA LYS A 154 -4.63 11.67 15.67
C LYS A 154 -3.56 10.73 16.21
N ILE A 155 -3.40 10.67 17.52
CA ILE A 155 -2.46 9.79 18.21
C ILE A 155 -3.25 8.75 19.01
N GLY A 156 -2.87 7.46 18.90
CA GLY A 156 -3.53 6.39 19.65
C GLY A 156 -3.19 6.47 21.15
N THR A 157 -4.19 6.36 22.01
CA THR A 157 -4.03 6.45 23.47
C THR A 157 -3.26 5.27 24.08
N GLY A 158 -3.22 4.13 23.37
CA GLY A 158 -2.47 2.94 23.76
C GLY A 158 -0.96 2.99 23.49
N LEU A 159 -0.41 4.10 23.00
CA LEU A 159 1.04 4.23 22.80
C LEU A 159 1.77 4.51 24.12
N PRO A 160 2.88 3.82 24.42
CA PRO A 160 3.72 4.15 25.58
C PRO A 160 4.31 5.56 25.46
N ASP A 161 4.45 6.27 26.57
CA ASP A 161 4.78 7.71 26.59
C ASP A 161 6.11 8.05 25.92
N LEU A 162 7.05 7.10 25.88
CA LEU A 162 8.32 7.21 25.15
C LEU A 162 8.15 7.46 23.64
N VAL A 163 6.98 7.15 23.06
CA VAL A 163 6.67 7.34 21.64
C VAL A 163 5.90 8.65 21.38
N LYS A 164 5.43 9.32 22.44
CA LYS A 164 4.64 10.57 22.34
C LYS A 164 5.52 11.83 22.35
N GLU A 165 6.76 11.77 22.84
CA GLU A 165 7.72 12.87 22.75
C GLU A 165 8.49 12.80 21.42
N GLN A 166 8.06 13.59 20.44
CA GLN A 166 8.83 13.86 19.22
C GLN A 166 8.60 15.28 18.71
#